data_AF-D4YWC8-F1
#
_entry.id   AF-D4YWC8-F1
#
_cell.length_a   1.000
_cell.length_b   1.000
_cell.length_c   1.000
_cell.angle_alpha   90.00
_cell.angle_beta   90.00
_cell.angle_gamma   90.00
#
_symmetry.space_group_name_H-M   'P 1'
#
loop_
_entity.id
_entity.type
_entity.pdbx_description
1 polymer ?
#
loop_
_entity_poly.entity_id
_entity_poly.type
_entity_poly.pdbx_seq_one_letter_code
_entity_poly.pdbx_strand_id
1 'polypeptide(L)'
;MKIHVAELKLSENQMEKLIRLAANRYDEKTGKMTIITDRCHTRQQNLDYAHYLLTVLYHEAQKVEKWDELKNRTDALKVEFDGSNTKTKLIDLLEKAKLTPGLSPSAAGCGDQKSIDEFGEMWKAYRNSEETVEKTREYGRQMKKLLGIQQ
;
A
#
# COMPACT_ATOMS: atom_id res chain seq x y z
N MET A 1 -10.54 -16.20 -19.37
CA MET A 1 -9.07 -16.34 -19.18
C MET A 1 -8.70 -15.87 -17.78
N LYS A 2 -7.81 -16.57 -17.08
CA LYS A 2 -7.35 -16.21 -15.71
C LYS A 2 -5.83 -16.19 -15.67
N ILE A 3 -5.25 -15.12 -15.14
CA ILE A 3 -3.79 -14.89 -15.15
C ILE A 3 -3.36 -14.34 -13.79
N HIS A 4 -2.20 -14.75 -13.31
CA HIS A 4 -1.61 -14.18 -12.11
C HIS A 4 -0.83 -12.91 -12.46
N VAL A 5 -1.18 -11.77 -11.85
CA VAL A 5 -0.61 -10.47 -12.25
C VAL A 5 0.90 -10.41 -11.99
N ALA A 6 1.40 -11.10 -10.96
CA ALA A 6 2.84 -11.10 -10.65
C ALA A 6 3.70 -11.79 -11.72
N GLU A 7 3.12 -12.62 -12.60
CA GLU A 7 3.87 -13.29 -13.68
C GLU A 7 4.17 -12.36 -14.86
N LEU A 8 3.48 -11.21 -14.95
CA LEU A 8 3.62 -10.27 -16.06
C LEU A 8 4.91 -9.43 -16.00
N LYS A 9 5.77 -9.59 -14.97
CA LYS A 9 7.05 -8.87 -14.80
C LYS A 9 6.93 -7.34 -14.95
N LEU A 10 5.85 -6.78 -14.42
CA LEU A 10 5.60 -5.32 -14.39
C LEU A 10 6.33 -4.68 -13.21
N SER A 11 6.69 -3.40 -13.32
CA SER A 11 7.14 -2.61 -12.17
C SER A 11 5.97 -2.30 -11.23
N GLU A 12 6.24 -1.90 -9.99
CA GLU A 12 5.20 -1.64 -8.98
C GLU A 12 4.18 -0.59 -9.46
N ASN A 13 4.65 0.51 -10.06
CA ASN A 13 3.78 1.55 -10.63
C ASN A 13 2.90 1.03 -11.76
N GLN A 14 3.47 0.19 -12.63
CA GLN A 14 2.75 -0.40 -13.76
C GLN A 14 1.73 -1.43 -13.28
N MET A 15 2.07 -2.21 -12.26
CA MET A 15 1.19 -3.17 -11.64
C MET A 15 -0.01 -2.47 -10.96
N GLU A 16 0.24 -1.40 -10.22
CA GLU A 16 -0.81 -0.56 -9.64
C GLU A 16 -1.72 0.03 -10.73
N LYS A 17 -1.15 0.57 -11.81
CA LYS A 17 -1.93 1.08 -12.95
C LYS A 17 -2.78 -0.01 -13.60
N LEU A 18 -2.21 -1.20 -13.83
CA LEU A 18 -2.91 -2.35 -14.38
C LEU A 18 -4.09 -2.76 -13.48
N ILE A 19 -3.88 -2.85 -12.18
CA ILE A 19 -4.93 -3.22 -11.21
C ILE A 19 -6.08 -2.21 -11.26
N ARG A 20 -5.77 -0.90 -11.31
CA ARG A 20 -6.79 0.14 -11.46
C ARG A 20 -7.57 0.03 -12.77
N LEU A 21 -6.88 -0.22 -13.89
CA LEU A 21 -7.52 -0.40 -15.20
C LEU A 21 -8.40 -1.67 -15.24
N ALA A 22 -7.98 -2.73 -14.56
CA ALA A 22 -8.72 -3.98 -14.47
C ALA A 22 -9.96 -3.88 -13.55
N ALA A 23 -9.94 -2.97 -12.58
CA ALA A 23 -11.02 -2.72 -11.62
C ALA A 23 -11.58 -4.03 -11.04
N ASN A 24 -12.88 -4.30 -11.24
CA ASN A 24 -13.59 -5.48 -10.71
C ASN A 24 -13.11 -6.83 -11.27
N ARG A 25 -12.17 -6.83 -12.23
CA ARG A 25 -11.62 -8.05 -12.84
C ARG A 25 -10.42 -8.59 -12.08
N TYR A 26 -9.84 -7.82 -11.17
CA TYR A 26 -8.72 -8.24 -10.33
C TYR A 26 -9.20 -8.64 -8.94
N ASP A 27 -8.69 -9.76 -8.43
CA ASP A 27 -8.92 -10.20 -7.07
C ASP A 27 -7.63 -10.01 -6.25
N GLU A 28 -7.68 -9.11 -5.27
CA GLU A 28 -6.56 -8.77 -4.38
C GLU A 28 -6.10 -9.95 -3.52
N LYS A 29 -7.01 -10.87 -3.16
CA LYS A 29 -6.69 -12.00 -2.27
C LYS A 29 -5.91 -13.08 -3.01
N THR A 30 -6.28 -13.35 -4.26
CA THR A 30 -5.65 -14.40 -5.07
C THR A 30 -4.57 -13.88 -6.01
N GLY A 31 -4.47 -12.56 -6.21
CA GLY A 31 -3.54 -11.95 -7.17
C GLY A 31 -3.89 -12.27 -8.63
N LYS A 32 -5.12 -12.73 -8.89
CA LYS A 32 -5.55 -13.19 -10.21
C LYS A 32 -6.45 -12.18 -10.88
N MET A 33 -6.18 -11.92 -12.16
CA MET A 33 -7.04 -11.15 -13.04
C MET A 33 -7.87 -12.09 -13.92
N THR A 34 -9.18 -11.85 -14.01
CA THR A 34 -10.11 -12.64 -14.82
C THR A 34 -10.70 -11.81 -15.96
N ILE A 35 -10.35 -12.16 -17.19
CA ILE A 35 -10.92 -11.56 -18.40
C ILE A 35 -12.02 -12.49 -18.92
N ILE A 36 -13.24 -11.95 -18.98
CA ILE A 36 -14.44 -12.62 -19.50
C ILE A 36 -14.83 -11.92 -20.80
N THR A 37 -14.95 -12.71 -21.87
CA THR A 37 -15.32 -12.26 -23.22
C THR A 37 -16.43 -13.15 -23.76
N ASP A 38 -17.55 -12.54 -24.12
CA ASP A 38 -18.78 -13.18 -24.58
C ASP A 38 -19.40 -12.47 -25.80
N ARG A 39 -18.66 -11.52 -26.40
CA ARG A 39 -19.16 -10.63 -27.44
C ARG A 39 -19.16 -11.23 -28.85
N CYS A 40 -18.31 -12.21 -29.12
CA CYS A 40 -18.13 -12.77 -30.46
C CYS A 40 -18.93 -14.07 -30.64
N HIS A 41 -19.27 -14.38 -31.90
CA HIS A 41 -20.07 -15.56 -32.24
C HIS A 41 -19.32 -16.88 -32.03
N THR A 42 -18.02 -16.91 -32.30
CA THR A 42 -17.22 -18.13 -32.14
C THR A 42 -16.36 -18.08 -30.87
N ARG A 43 -16.11 -19.26 -30.29
CA ARG A 43 -15.22 -19.38 -29.12
C ARG A 43 -13.79 -18.92 -29.44
N GLN A 44 -13.33 -19.16 -30.66
CA GLN A 44 -12.00 -18.75 -31.10
C GLN A 44 -11.87 -17.23 -31.11
N GLN A 45 -12.85 -16.51 -31.67
CA GLN A 45 -12.85 -15.04 -31.64
C GLN A 45 -12.87 -14.48 -30.21
N ASN A 46 -13.65 -15.07 -29.31
CA ASN A 46 -13.66 -14.64 -27.91
C ASN A 46 -12.32 -14.87 -27.21
N LEU A 47 -11.59 -15.93 -27.57
CA LEU A 47 -10.26 -16.22 -27.06
C LEU A 47 -9.23 -15.22 -27.61
N ASP A 48 -9.22 -14.99 -28.91
CA ASP A 48 -8.33 -14.00 -29.55
C ASP A 48 -8.58 -12.60 -29.00
N TYR A 49 -9.85 -12.25 -28.77
CA TYR A 49 -10.22 -10.99 -28.17
C TYR A 49 -9.76 -10.88 -26.70
N ALA A 50 -9.80 -11.97 -25.94
CA ALA A 50 -9.27 -11.99 -24.58
C ALA A 50 -7.75 -11.74 -24.55
N HIS A 51 -7.00 -12.33 -25.50
CA HIS A 51 -5.58 -12.07 -25.65
C HIS A 51 -5.31 -10.62 -26.06
N TYR A 52 -6.06 -10.09 -27.02
CA TYR A 52 -5.95 -8.69 -27.42
C TYR A 52 -6.14 -7.73 -26.24
N LEU A 53 -7.19 -7.93 -25.43
CA LEU A 53 -7.45 -7.12 -24.25
C LEU A 53 -6.30 -7.17 -23.25
N LEU A 54 -5.73 -8.36 -23.01
CA LEU A 54 -4.59 -8.52 -22.13
C LEU A 54 -3.36 -7.75 -22.66
N THR A 55 -3.06 -7.87 -23.96
CA THR A 55 -1.93 -7.18 -24.59
C THR A 55 -2.09 -5.67 -24.53
N VAL A 56 -3.30 -5.15 -24.77
CA VAL A 56 -3.59 -3.71 -24.65
C VAL A 56 -3.40 -3.25 -23.21
N LEU A 57 -4.01 -3.93 -22.23
CA LEU A 57 -3.87 -3.59 -20.82
C LEU A 57 -2.41 -3.58 -20.37
N TYR A 58 -1.64 -4.57 -20.81
CA TYR A 58 -0.21 -4.67 -20.50
C TYR A 58 0.57 -3.45 -21.02
N HIS A 59 0.41 -3.10 -22.31
CA HIS A 59 1.12 -1.96 -22.87
C HIS A 59 0.63 -0.62 -22.33
N GLU A 60 -0.66 -0.45 -22.09
CA GLU A 60 -1.22 0.78 -21.50
C GLU A 60 -0.78 0.97 -20.04
N ALA A 61 -0.59 -0.13 -19.29
CA ALA A 61 -0.03 -0.06 -17.94
C ALA A 61 1.45 0.38 -17.93
N GLN A 62 2.19 0.13 -19.01
CA GLN A 62 3.60 0.54 -19.13
C GLN A 62 3.78 2.01 -19.52
N LYS A 63 2.82 2.59 -20.23
CA LYS A 63 2.85 4.00 -20.62
C LYS A 63 2.68 4.90 -19.41
N VAL A 64 3.47 5.97 -19.34
CA VAL A 64 3.35 7.02 -18.34
C VAL A 64 2.76 8.24 -19.03
N GLU A 65 1.56 8.63 -18.61
CA GLU A 65 0.84 9.77 -19.18
C GLU A 65 1.01 11.01 -18.29
N LYS A 66 0.85 12.21 -18.87
CA LYS A 66 1.02 13.47 -18.12
C LYS A 66 0.09 13.59 -16.90
N TRP A 67 -1.10 12.98 -16.98
CA TRP A 67 -2.05 13.00 -15.88
C TRP A 67 -1.72 11.99 -14.77
N ASP A 68 -0.83 11.01 -15.01
CA ASP A 68 -0.36 10.10 -13.96
C ASP A 68 0.40 10.88 -12.87
N GLU A 69 1.03 12.02 -13.22
CA GLU A 69 1.71 12.91 -12.27
C GLU A 69 0.74 13.66 -11.36
N LEU A 70 -0.53 13.81 -11.77
CA LEU A 70 -1.58 14.47 -10.98
C LEU A 70 -2.21 13.52 -9.94
N LYS A 71 -1.71 12.29 -9.83
CA LYS A 71 -2.18 11.29 -8.88
C LYS A 71 -2.05 11.80 -7.44
N ASN A 72 -3.19 11.87 -6.74
CA ASN A 72 -3.20 12.22 -5.33
C ASN A 72 -2.81 11.02 -4.47
N ARG A 73 -2.33 11.31 -3.25
CA ARG A 73 -2.00 10.27 -2.26
C ARG A 73 -3.18 9.37 -1.94
N THR A 74 -4.39 9.92 -1.94
CA THR A 74 -5.65 9.17 -1.68
C THR A 74 -5.93 8.13 -2.74
N ASP A 75 -5.40 8.33 -3.95
CA ASP A 75 -5.66 7.44 -5.05
C ASP A 75 -4.78 6.19 -4.96
N ALA A 76 -3.68 6.23 -4.20
CA ALA A 76 -2.75 5.11 -4.02
C ALA A 76 -3.47 3.87 -3.46
N LEU A 77 -3.20 2.69 -4.04
CA LEU A 77 -3.77 1.43 -3.55
C LEU A 77 -3.36 1.10 -2.11
N LYS A 78 -2.17 1.55 -1.70
CA LYS A 78 -1.63 1.36 -0.36
C LYS A 78 -1.35 2.70 0.28
N VAL A 79 -1.65 2.77 1.57
CA VAL A 79 -1.35 3.96 2.37
C VAL A 79 0.12 3.90 2.76
N GLU A 80 0.88 4.87 2.26
CA GLU A 80 2.26 5.07 2.67
C GLU A 80 2.33 5.79 4.02
N PHE A 81 3.38 5.54 4.80
CA PHE A 81 3.66 6.26 6.05
C PHE A 81 4.42 7.57 5.80
N ASP A 82 5.33 7.57 4.82
CA ASP A 82 6.16 8.73 4.52
C ASP A 82 5.35 9.87 3.91
N GLY A 83 5.56 11.08 4.44
CA GLY A 83 4.76 12.26 4.11
C GLY A 83 3.32 12.22 4.61
N SER A 84 2.94 11.26 5.47
CA SER A 84 1.59 11.20 6.05
C SER A 84 1.42 12.24 7.16
N ASN A 85 0.18 12.70 7.35
CA ASN A 85 -0.19 13.52 8.51
C ASN A 85 0.12 12.80 9.84
N THR A 86 0.11 11.46 9.85
CA THR A 86 0.48 10.64 11.01
C THR A 86 1.94 10.84 11.37
N LYS A 87 2.85 10.83 10.38
CA LYS A 87 4.28 11.04 10.60
C LYS A 87 4.55 12.44 11.17
N THR A 88 3.91 13.47 10.62
CA THR A 88 4.03 14.85 11.14
C THR A 88 3.54 14.94 12.59
N LYS A 89 2.35 14.39 12.87
CA LYS A 89 1.79 14.36 14.24
C LYS A 89 2.66 13.58 15.21
N LEU A 90 3.30 12.50 14.75
CA LEU A 90 4.20 11.69 15.57
C LEU A 90 5.45 12.48 15.93
N ILE A 91 6.06 13.17 14.96
CA ILE A 91 7.23 14.04 15.19
C ILE A 91 6.86 15.16 16.16
N ASP A 92 5.75 15.86 15.93
CA ASP A 92 5.24 16.91 16.83
C ASP A 92 5.03 16.39 18.27
N LEU A 93 4.53 15.15 18.39
CA LEU A 93 4.31 14.52 19.69
C LEU A 93 5.63 14.17 20.38
N LEU A 94 6.60 13.62 19.64
CA LEU A 94 7.92 13.29 20.17
C LEU A 94 8.69 14.53 20.61
N GLU A 95 8.58 15.63 19.87
CA GLU A 95 9.15 16.93 20.27
C GLU A 95 8.54 17.43 21.57
N LYS A 96 7.20 17.40 21.69
CA LYS A 96 6.49 17.79 22.92
C LYS A 96 6.84 16.89 24.11
N ALA A 97 7.00 15.59 23.88
CA ALA A 97 7.40 14.63 24.91
C ALA A 97 8.83 14.89 25.43
N LYS A 98 9.74 15.39 24.59
CA LYS A 98 11.10 15.80 25.00
C LYS A 98 11.10 17.07 25.86
N LEU A 99 10.13 17.96 25.65
CA LEU A 99 10.02 19.26 26.35
C LEU A 99 9.35 19.17 27.72
N THR A 100 8.67 18.07 28.05
CA THR A 100 7.88 17.96 29.28
C THR A 100 8.71 17.36 30.43
N PRO A 101 9.03 18.13 31.50
CA PRO A 101 9.83 17.63 32.62
C PRO A 101 8.96 16.74 33.53
N GLY A 102 9.19 15.42 33.52
CA GLY A 102 8.46 14.46 34.35
C GLY A 102 8.35 13.06 33.73
N LEU A 103 8.42 12.95 32.40
CA LEU A 103 8.78 11.71 31.72
C LEU A 103 10.31 11.63 31.75
N SER A 104 10.85 10.82 32.66
CA SER A 104 12.29 10.54 32.76
C SER A 104 12.93 10.37 31.37
N PRO A 105 13.96 11.15 31.01
CA PRO A 105 14.80 10.90 29.84
C PRO A 105 15.74 9.73 30.15
N SER A 106 15.19 8.54 30.37
CA SER A 106 15.95 7.29 30.47
C SER A 106 15.64 6.41 29.27
N ALA A 107 15.97 6.88 28.08
CA ALA A 107 16.30 6.03 26.95
C ALA A 107 17.06 6.87 25.91
N ALA A 108 18.37 6.64 25.82
CA ALA A 108 19.11 6.85 24.58
C ALA A 108 18.38 6.02 23.49
N GLY A 109 17.50 6.67 22.74
CA GLY A 109 16.54 6.00 21.84
C GLY A 109 15.21 6.75 21.62
N CYS A 110 14.91 7.79 22.41
CA CYS A 110 13.72 8.62 22.21
C CYS A 110 13.83 9.49 20.95
N GLY A 111 13.24 9.01 19.84
CA GLY A 111 13.26 9.69 18.55
C GLY A 111 14.44 9.31 17.66
N ASP A 112 15.04 8.14 17.85
CA ASP A 112 15.95 7.58 16.85
C ASP A 112 15.17 7.33 15.55
N GLN A 113 15.74 7.77 14.42
CA GLN A 113 15.14 7.57 13.10
C GLN A 113 14.77 6.09 12.87
N LYS A 114 15.61 5.17 13.36
CA LYS A 114 15.37 3.73 13.31
C LYS A 114 14.07 3.29 13.98
N SER A 115 13.76 3.84 15.16
CA SER A 115 12.52 3.51 15.88
C SER A 115 11.28 4.07 15.16
N ILE A 116 11.42 5.24 14.51
CA ILE A 116 10.36 5.84 13.68
C ILE A 116 10.12 5.01 12.42
N ASP A 117 11.19 4.51 11.81
CA ASP A 117 11.11 3.67 10.61
C ASP A 117 10.48 2.30 10.93
N GLU A 118 10.88 1.66 12.04
CA GLU A 118 10.25 0.43 12.56
C GLU A 118 8.74 0.62 12.79
N PHE A 119 8.36 1.74 13.40
CA PHE A 119 6.96 2.08 13.60
C PHE A 119 6.24 2.35 12.27
N GLY A 120 6.93 2.99 11.32
CA GLY A 120 6.42 3.25 9.98
C GLY A 120 6.08 1.96 9.24
N GLU A 121 6.96 0.96 9.28
CA GLU A 121 6.71 -0.36 8.68
C GLU A 121 5.52 -1.08 9.33
N MET A 122 5.48 -1.10 10.67
CA MET A 122 4.35 -1.66 11.40
C MET A 122 3.04 -0.94 11.07
N TRP A 123 3.07 0.39 10.97
CA TRP A 123 1.89 1.19 10.62
C TRP A 123 1.43 0.95 9.19
N LYS A 124 2.36 0.83 8.23
CA LYS A 124 2.05 0.44 6.84
C LYS A 124 1.39 -0.94 6.82
N ALA A 125 1.92 -1.91 7.56
CA ALA A 125 1.33 -3.24 7.66
C ALA A 125 -0.07 -3.18 8.29
N TYR A 126 -0.24 -2.42 9.38
CA TYR A 126 -1.52 -2.25 10.06
C TYR A 126 -2.61 -1.66 9.14
N ARG A 127 -2.28 -0.61 8.38
CA ARG A 127 -3.27 0.11 7.54
C ARG A 127 -3.60 -0.60 6.23
N ASN A 128 -2.68 -1.38 5.68
CA ASN A 128 -2.84 -2.03 4.38
C ASN A 128 -3.34 -3.48 4.49
N SER A 129 -3.57 -3.99 5.70
CA SER A 129 -4.07 -5.35 5.92
C SER A 129 -5.32 -5.34 6.81
N GLU A 130 -5.99 -6.48 6.91
CA GLU A 130 -7.21 -6.60 7.72
C GLU A 130 -6.93 -6.24 9.20
N GLU A 131 -7.80 -5.40 9.77
CA GLU A 131 -7.73 -4.98 11.17
C GLU A 131 -8.04 -6.18 12.07
N THR A 132 -7.07 -6.54 12.90
CA THR A 132 -7.20 -7.65 13.86
C THR A 132 -6.83 -7.15 15.24
N VAL A 133 -7.42 -7.75 16.27
CA VAL A 133 -7.21 -7.37 17.68
C VAL A 133 -5.73 -7.42 18.06
N GLU A 134 -4.99 -8.39 17.53
CA GLU A 134 -3.56 -8.54 17.78
C GLU A 134 -2.75 -7.37 17.20
N LYS A 135 -3.00 -6.97 15.95
CA LYS A 135 -2.30 -5.83 15.35
C LYS A 135 -2.62 -4.50 16.05
N THR A 136 -3.85 -4.31 16.53
CA THR A 136 -4.21 -3.13 17.33
C THR A 136 -3.44 -3.11 18.66
N ARG A 137 -3.25 -4.28 19.30
CA ARG A 137 -2.42 -4.40 20.51
C ARG A 137 -0.95 -4.13 20.21
N GLU A 138 -0.44 -4.61 19.08
CA GLU A 138 0.93 -4.34 18.63
C GLU A 138 1.18 -2.86 18.37
N TYR A 139 0.25 -2.19 17.69
CA TYR A 139 0.29 -0.74 17.50
C TYR A 139 0.39 -0.02 18.85
N GLY A 140 -0.44 -0.39 19.82
CA GLY A 140 -0.40 0.17 21.17
C GLY A 140 0.93 -0.08 21.89
N ARG A 141 1.51 -1.29 21.78
CA ARG A 141 2.82 -1.62 22.37
C ARG A 141 3.95 -0.79 21.76
N GLN A 142 3.98 -0.67 20.43
CA GLN A 142 4.99 0.11 19.72
C GLN A 142 4.88 1.60 20.04
N MET A 143 3.65 2.15 20.12
CA MET A 143 3.46 3.54 20.50
C MET A 143 3.91 3.83 21.94
N LYS A 144 3.64 2.92 22.89
CA LYS A 144 4.14 3.03 24.27
C LYS A 144 5.66 2.97 24.34
N LYS A 145 6.28 2.05 23.59
CA LYS A 145 7.73 1.92 23.46
C LYS A 145 8.34 3.23 22.94
N LEU A 146 7.76 3.83 21.89
CA LEU A 146 8.21 5.10 21.32
C LEU A 146 8.12 6.27 22.31
N LEU A 147 7.07 6.32 23.12
CA LEU A 147 6.85 7.38 24.10
C LEU A 147 7.57 7.13 25.44
N GLY A 148 8.25 5.98 25.60
CA GLY A 148 8.94 5.63 26.84
C GLY A 148 7.99 5.34 28.02
N ILE A 149 6.71 5.04 27.76
CA ILE A 149 5.72 4.76 28.79
C ILE A 149 5.87 3.28 29.21
N GLN A 150 6.55 3.04 30.33
CA GLN A 150 6.68 1.73 30.96
C GLN A 150 5.32 1.22 31.50
N GLN A 151 5.19 -0.10 31.59
CA GLN A 151 3.97 -0.82 31.96
C GLN A 151 3.78 -0.89 33.48
#